data_AF-A0A318UE28-F1
#
_entry.id   AF-A0A318UE28-F1
#
_cell.length_a   1.000
_cell.length_b   1.000
_cell.length_c   1.000
_cell.angle_alpha   90.00
_cell.angle_beta   90.00
_cell.angle_gamma   90.00
#
_symmetry.space_group_name_H-M   'P 1'
#
loop_
_entity.id
_entity.type
_entity.pdbx_description
1 polymer ?
#
loop_
_entity_poly.entity_id
_entity_poly.type
_entity_poly.pdbx_seq_one_letter_code
_entity_poly.pdbx_strand_id
1 'polypeptide(L)' 'MDFELFFMGLGLIFIGFLMYLYIRGQRPSSEKTGWEGPTITAYVQFWGGLILCIFLGIVFILKSLPTHI' A
#
# COMPACT_ATOMS: atom_id res chain seq x y z
N MET A 1 23.29 -6.65 -7.33
CA MET A 1 21.88 -6.26 -7.12
C MET A 1 21.04 -7.52 -7.25
N ASP A 2 20.28 -7.85 -6.23
CA ASP A 2 19.35 -8.97 -6.25
C ASP A 2 18.08 -8.56 -7.00
N PHE A 3 17.98 -8.96 -8.26
CA PHE A 3 16.86 -8.56 -9.10
C PHE A 3 15.52 -9.11 -8.60
N GLU A 4 15.51 -10.26 -7.93
CA GLU A 4 14.28 -10.86 -7.40
C GLU A 4 13.69 -9.97 -6.30
N LEU A 5 14.51 -9.60 -5.30
CA LEU A 5 14.09 -8.69 -4.24
C LEU A 5 13.71 -7.30 -4.77
N PHE A 6 14.42 -6.82 -5.80
CA PHE A 6 14.12 -5.53 -6.43
C PHE A 6 12.73 -5.53 -7.07
N PHE A 7 12.40 -6.55 -7.88
CA PHE A 7 11.09 -6.66 -8.52
C PHE A 7 9.97 -6.95 -7.52
N MET A 8 10.23 -7.73 -6.46
CA MET A 8 9.27 -7.89 -5.35
C MET A 8 8.96 -6.55 -4.67
N GLY A 9 10.00 -5.75 -4.40
CA GLY A 9 9.83 -4.42 -3.80
C GLY A 9 9.05 -3.46 -4.70
N LEU A 10 9.37 -3.42 -6.00
CA LEU A 10 8.60 -2.65 -6.98
C LEU A 10 7.14 -3.13 -7.07
N GLY A 11 6.91 -4.45 -7.04
CA GLY A 11 5.58 -5.04 -7.05
C GLY A 11 4.75 -4.59 -5.85
N LEU A 12 5.34 -4.59 -4.65
CA LEU A 12 4.68 -4.09 -3.43
C LEU A 12 4.35 -2.59 -3.51
N ILE A 13 5.26 -1.77 -4.05
CA ILE A 13 4.98 -0.34 -4.26
C ILE A 13 3.85 -0.15 -5.27
N PHE A 14 3.84 -0.94 -6.34
CA PHE A 14 2.78 -0.88 -7.36
C PHE A 14 1.41 -1.28 -6.77
N ILE A 15 1.36 -2.35 -5.97
CA ILE A 15 0.13 -2.75 -5.25
C ILE A 15 -0.32 -1.63 -4.29
N GLY A 16 0.61 -1.05 -3.52
CA GLY A 16 0.31 0.08 -2.64
C GLY A 16 -0.25 1.29 -3.41
N PHE A 17 0.28 1.56 -4.60
CA PHE A 17 -0.22 2.61 -5.49
C PHE A 17 -1.64 2.31 -6.02
N LEU A 18 -1.92 1.06 -6.43
CA LEU A 18 -3.28 0.67 -6.82
C LEU A 18 -4.27 0.77 -5.66
N MET A 19 -3.86 0.37 -4.45
CA MET A 19 -4.66 0.56 -3.24
C MET A 19 -4.94 2.05 -2.99
N TYR A 20 -3.95 2.92 -3.16
CA TYR A 20 -4.15 4.37 -3.03
C TYR A 20 -5.23 4.90 -3.98
N LEU A 21 -5.16 4.51 -5.25
CA LEU A 21 -6.14 4.92 -6.26
C LEU A 21 -7.55 4.43 -5.90
N TYR A 22 -7.66 3.21 -5.39
CA TYR A 22 -8.92 2.64 -4.94
C TYR A 22 -9.51 3.41 -3.75
N ILE A 23 -8.70 3.71 -2.73
CA ILE A 23 -9.18 4.32 -1.47
C ILE A 23 -9.45 5.82 -1.64
N ARG A 24 -8.66 6.54 -2.44
CA ARG A 24 -8.77 8.01 -2.58
C ARG A 24 -10.14 8.47 -3.08
N GLY A 25 -10.82 7.64 -3.85
CA GLY A 25 -12.18 7.90 -4.36
C GLY A 25 -13.30 7.52 -3.38
N GLN A 26 -12.98 6.79 -2.31
CA GLN A 26 -13.98 6.28 -1.38
C GLN A 26 -14.07 7.15 -0.13
N ARG A 27 -15.30 7.43 0.30
CA ARG A 27 -15.58 8.01 1.63
C ARG A 27 -16.09 6.89 2.53
N PRO A 28 -15.73 6.88 3.83
CA PRO A 28 -16.25 5.89 4.75
C PRO A 28 -17.78 5.99 4.85
N SER A 29 -18.44 4.86 5.11
CA SER A 29 -19.87 4.79 5.32
C SER A 29 -20.31 5.73 6.44
N SER A 30 -21.38 6.49 6.23
CA SER A 30 -21.92 7.41 7.23
C SER A 30 -23.44 7.33 7.23
N GLU A 31 -24.01 6.86 8.33
CA GLU A 31 -25.47 6.82 8.55
C GLU A 31 -26.09 8.22 8.55
N LYS A 32 -25.33 9.25 8.93
CA LYS A 32 -25.81 10.64 8.97
C LYS A 32 -25.97 11.27 7.59
N THR A 33 -25.26 10.77 6.58
CA THR A 33 -25.25 11.34 5.22
C THR A 33 -25.74 10.36 4.15
N GLY A 34 -26.11 9.13 4.52
CA GLY A 34 -26.58 8.10 3.60
C GLY A 34 -25.52 7.59 2.62
N TRP A 35 -24.23 7.73 2.97
CA TRP A 35 -23.14 7.29 2.08
C TRP A 35 -22.90 5.78 2.27
N GLU A 36 -23.14 5.02 1.21
CA GLU A 36 -22.79 3.60 1.10
C GLU A 36 -21.31 3.46 0.72
N GLY A 37 -20.44 3.65 1.70
CA GLY A 37 -19.00 3.47 1.58
C GLY A 37 -18.49 2.21 2.30
N PRO A 38 -17.19 1.92 2.23
CA PRO A 38 -16.57 0.95 3.13
C PRO A 38 -16.77 1.37 4.58
N THR A 39 -16.91 0.40 5.48
CA THR A 39 -16.96 0.68 6.92
C THR A 39 -15.70 1.44 7.35
N ILE A 40 -15.79 2.25 8.41
CA ILE A 40 -14.64 2.99 8.93
C ILE A 40 -13.45 2.05 9.19
N THR A 41 -13.72 0.86 9.73
CA THR A 41 -12.70 -0.16 9.96
C THR A 41 -12.02 -0.60 8.67
N ALA A 42 -12.78 -0.91 7.62
CA ALA A 42 -12.23 -1.30 6.33
C ALA A 42 -11.42 -0.16 5.70
N TYR A 43 -11.92 1.08 5.77
CA TYR A 43 -11.24 2.27 5.27
C TYR A 43 -9.86 2.44 5.95
N VAL A 44 -9.80 2.33 7.28
CA VAL A 44 -8.55 2.40 8.04
C VAL A 44 -7.62 1.23 7.71
N GLN A 45 -8.16 0.01 7.58
CA GLN A 45 -7.38 -1.17 7.18
C GLN A 45 -6.72 -0.99 5.81
N PHE A 46 -7.43 -0.42 4.84
CA PHE A 46 -6.88 -0.17 3.52
C PHE A 46 -5.74 0.86 3.56
N TRP A 47 -5.88 1.95 4.33
CA TRP A 47 -4.79 2.92 4.54
C TRP A 47 -3.60 2.31 5.27
N GLY A 48 -3.84 1.47 6.28
CA GLY A 48 -2.79 0.75 7.00
C GLY A 48 -2.03 -0.22 6.09
N GLY A 49 -2.75 -0.97 5.26
CA GLY A 49 -2.16 -1.88 4.28
C GLY A 49 -1.33 -1.16 3.21
N LEU A 50 -1.78 0.02 2.77
CA LEU A 50 -1.01 0.88 1.86
C LEU A 50 0.33 1.28 2.46
N ILE A 51 0.34 1.76 3.72
CA ILE A 51 1.58 2.15 4.40
C ILE A 51 2.52 0.95 4.51
N LEU A 52 1.99 -0.22 4.88
CA LEU A 52 2.76 -1.46 4.98
C LEU A 52 3.39 -1.86 3.64
N CYS A 53 2.62 -1.82 2.54
CA CYS A 53 3.11 -2.17 1.21
C CYS A 53 4.26 -1.25 0.76
N ILE A 54 4.11 0.06 0.98
CA ILE A 54 5.16 1.03 0.65
C ILE A 54 6.41 0.76 1.48
N PHE A 55 6.26 0.58 2.80
CA PHE A 55 7.38 0.37 3.70
C PHE A 55 8.14 -0.92 3.37
N LEU A 56 7.43 -2.05 3.24
CA LEU A 56 8.04 -3.31 2.85
C LEU A 56 8.68 -3.24 1.46
N GLY A 57 8.02 -2.58 0.50
CA GLY A 57 8.55 -2.38 -0.84
C GLY A 57 9.89 -1.65 -0.83
N ILE A 58 10.00 -0.56 -0.05
CA ILE A 58 11.26 0.17 0.13
C ILE A 58 12.33 -0.72 0.78
N VAL A 59 11.98 -1.46 1.85
CA VAL A 59 12.92 -2.37 2.52
C VAL A 59 13.46 -3.44 1.57
N PHE A 60 12.60 -4.02 0.72
CA PHE A 60 13.01 -4.99 -0.29
C PHE A 60 13.94 -4.38 -1.34
N ILE A 61 13.65 -3.16 -1.82
CA ILE A 61 14.53 -2.45 -2.75
C ILE A 61 15.88 -2.16 -2.09
N LEU A 62 15.92 -1.69 -0.84
CA LEU A 62 17.17 -1.43 -0.13
C LEU A 62 17.99 -2.70 0.08
N LYS A 63 17.35 -3.82 0.44
CA LYS A 63 18.01 -5.12 0.53
C LYS A 63 18.49 -5.67 -0.81
N SER A 64 17.84 -5.28 -1.90
CA SER A 64 18.22 -5.70 -3.25
C SER A 64 19.50 -5.03 -3.75
N LEU A 65 19.83 -3.86 -3.21
CA LEU A 65 21.03 -3.14 -3.60
C LEU A 65 22.27 -3.97 -3.24
N PRO A 66 23.31 -3.96 -4.10
CA PRO A 66 24.57 -4.58 -3.73
C PRO A 66 25.10 -3.89 -2.47
N THR A 67 25.20 -4.64 -1.38
CA THR A 67 25.94 -4.24 -0.19
C THR A 67 27.40 -4.14 -0.56
N HIS A 68 27.82 -2.96 -1.02
CA HIS A 68 29.21 -2.55 -0.94
C HIS A 68 29.50 -2.23 0.54
N ILE A 69 29.89 -3.25 1.29
CA ILE A 69 30.73 -3.10 2.48
C ILE A 69 32.15 -3.42 2.03
#